data_AF-A0A6J8CSX8-F1
#
_entry.id   AF-A0A6J8CSX8-F1
#
_cell.length_a   1.000
_cell.length_b   1.000
_cell.length_c   1.000
_cell.angle_alpha   90.00
_cell.angle_beta   90.00
_cell.angle_gamma   90.00
#
_symmetry.space_group_name_H-M   'P 1'
#
loop_
_entity.id
_entity.type
_entity.pdbx_description
1 polymer ?
#
loop_
_entity_poly.entity_id
_entity_poly.type
_entity_poly.pdbx_seq_one_letter_code
_entity_poly.pdbx_strand_id
1 'polypeptide(L)'
;MYNYLVNGFKYEFDVGFRGFVHHNTVDNLLSAKTKPDIVRQKFQNEINANRFVGPFDSKPFTEMQLSSLGLAEKKMPGTYRMIHHLSFPEGSSINDNIPQDKCNVQYASIHNAIELIKTVGRKSFCAKTDISSAFRIINIKESQYKLFGFMWEGKYYYDKNLQMGCSSSCQIFENFSTAIEWIAKKHLFQR
;
A
#
# COMPACT_ATOMS: atom_id res chain seq x y z
N MET A 1 -12.28 -8.19 -14.21
CA MET A 1 -10.89 -8.12 -13.74
C MET A 1 -9.93 -7.47 -14.76
N TYR A 2 -9.87 -7.93 -16.02
CA TYR A 2 -8.97 -7.35 -17.05
C TYR A 2 -9.12 -5.82 -17.22
N ASN A 3 -10.33 -5.34 -17.55
CA ASN A 3 -10.59 -3.91 -17.72
C ASN A 3 -10.27 -3.09 -16.46
N TYR A 4 -10.49 -3.66 -15.28
CA TYR A 4 -10.16 -3.01 -14.01
C TYR A 4 -8.65 -2.77 -13.86
N LEU A 5 -7.81 -3.78 -14.13
CA LEU A 5 -6.36 -3.63 -14.03
C LEU A 5 -5.79 -2.73 -15.13
N VAL A 6 -6.24 -2.89 -16.37
CA VAL A 6 -5.79 -2.04 -17.49
C VAL A 6 -6.13 -0.57 -17.21
N ASN A 7 -7.37 -0.31 -16.78
CA ASN A 7 -7.77 1.04 -16.42
C ASN A 7 -7.03 1.53 -15.18
N GLY A 8 -6.78 0.69 -14.18
CA GLY A 8 -6.03 1.06 -12.99
C GLY A 8 -4.58 1.44 -13.28
N PHE A 9 -3.89 0.73 -14.17
CA PHE A 9 -2.53 1.10 -14.55
C PHE A 9 -2.47 2.30 -15.51
N LYS A 10 -3.54 2.54 -16.29
CA LYS A 10 -3.61 3.66 -17.23
C LYS A 10 -4.11 4.96 -16.59
N TYR A 11 -5.04 4.86 -15.65
CA TYR A 11 -5.80 5.97 -15.05
C TYR A 11 -5.82 5.93 -13.52
N GLU A 12 -4.92 5.14 -12.93
CA GLU A 12 -4.73 4.99 -11.49
C GLU A 12 -5.85 4.20 -10.77
N PHE A 13 -5.52 3.67 -9.60
CA PHE A 13 -6.41 2.81 -8.84
C PHE A 13 -7.26 3.59 -7.83
N ASP A 14 -8.56 3.28 -7.82
CA ASP A 14 -9.48 3.78 -6.80
C ASP A 14 -9.36 2.93 -5.52
N VAL A 15 -9.08 3.55 -4.38
CA VAL A 15 -8.96 2.84 -3.09
C VAL A 15 -10.32 2.50 -2.47
N GLY A 16 -11.42 2.90 -3.09
CA GLY A 16 -12.77 2.54 -2.66
C GLY A 16 -13.33 3.39 -1.51
N PHE A 17 -12.68 4.48 -1.13
CA PHE A 17 -13.18 5.38 -0.08
C PHE A 17 -14.54 5.99 -0.46
N ARG A 18 -15.52 5.94 0.46
CA ARG A 18 -16.89 6.44 0.28
C ARG A 18 -17.35 7.38 1.41
N GLY A 19 -16.41 7.93 2.17
CA GLY A 19 -16.68 8.89 3.24
C GLY A 19 -16.50 10.35 2.84
N PHE A 20 -16.48 11.20 3.85
CA PHE A 20 -16.06 12.59 3.73
C PHE A 20 -14.64 12.75 4.28
N VAL A 21 -13.87 13.64 3.67
CA VAL A 21 -12.56 13.99 4.21
C VAL A 21 -12.76 14.93 5.38
N HIS A 22 -12.33 14.48 6.57
CA HIS A 22 -12.39 15.30 7.76
C HIS A 22 -11.10 16.08 7.91
N HIS A 23 -11.23 17.38 8.21
CA HIS A 23 -10.09 18.16 8.69
C HIS A 23 -9.72 17.65 10.07
N ASN A 24 -8.54 17.06 10.17
CA ASN A 24 -7.97 16.65 11.43
C ASN A 24 -6.56 17.21 11.62
N THR A 25 -6.18 17.23 12.88
CA THR A 25 -4.80 17.39 13.34
C THR A 25 -4.46 16.12 14.09
N VAL A 26 -3.35 15.49 13.74
CA VAL A 26 -2.91 14.24 14.35
C VAL A 26 -1.48 14.37 14.81
N ASP A 27 -1.21 13.80 15.97
CA ASP A 27 0.13 13.71 16.51
C ASP A 27 0.81 12.43 16.04
N ASN A 28 2.07 12.54 15.62
CA ASN A 28 2.86 11.35 15.29
C ASN A 28 3.13 10.52 16.56
N LEU A 29 3.20 9.20 16.38
CA LEU A 29 3.45 8.28 17.48
C LEU A 29 4.86 8.48 18.06
N LEU A 30 5.01 8.20 19.35
CA LEU A 30 6.30 8.31 20.05
C LEU A 30 7.40 7.48 19.36
N SER A 31 7.04 6.35 18.76
CA SER A 31 7.97 5.49 18.03
C SER A 31 8.62 6.19 16.83
N ALA A 32 7.90 7.08 16.15
CA ALA A 32 8.46 7.91 15.08
C ALA A 32 9.21 9.11 15.66
N LYS A 33 8.62 9.82 16.63
CA LYS A 33 9.21 11.03 17.25
C LYS A 33 10.58 10.77 17.89
N THR A 34 10.79 9.58 18.47
CA THR A 34 12.06 9.18 19.11
C THR A 34 13.17 8.80 18.13
N LYS A 35 12.87 8.64 16.83
CA LYS A 35 13.84 8.23 15.80
C LYS A 35 13.71 9.08 14.54
N PRO A 36 13.86 10.42 14.64
CA PRO A 36 13.58 11.33 13.54
C PRO A 36 14.48 11.10 12.32
N ASP A 37 15.75 10.72 12.52
CA ASP A 37 16.69 10.48 11.42
C ASP A 37 16.26 9.32 10.53
N ILE A 38 15.68 8.26 11.13
CA ILE A 38 15.15 7.11 10.40
C ILE A 38 13.92 7.52 9.58
N VAL A 39 13.07 8.39 10.14
CA VAL A 39 11.91 8.93 9.42
C VAL A 39 12.36 9.77 8.22
N ARG A 40 13.29 10.71 8.43
CA ARG A 40 13.84 11.57 7.36
C ARG A 40 14.51 10.74 6.26
N GLN A 41 15.30 9.73 6.61
CA GLN A 41 15.91 8.83 5.64
C GLN A 41 14.85 8.10 4.80
N LYS A 42 13.79 7.61 5.44
CA LYS A 42 12.69 6.95 4.73
C LYS A 42 11.93 7.91 3.81
N PHE A 43 11.68 9.14 4.25
CA PHE A 43 11.05 10.15 3.41
C PHE A 43 11.88 10.42 2.18
N GLN A 44 13.20 10.61 2.34
CA GLN A 44 14.09 10.83 1.20
C GLN A 44 14.02 9.69 0.20
N ASN A 45 13.97 8.44 0.66
CA ASN A 45 13.84 7.28 -0.22
C ASN A 45 12.50 7.27 -1.00
N GLU A 46 11.39 7.60 -0.33
CA GLU A 46 10.07 7.64 -0.98
C GLU A 46 9.91 8.85 -1.92
N ILE A 47 10.51 9.99 -1.59
CA ILE A 47 10.55 11.20 -2.43
C ILE A 47 11.41 10.94 -3.68
N ASN A 48 12.62 10.38 -3.50
CA ASN A 48 13.51 10.02 -4.62
C ASN A 48 12.86 9.00 -5.56
N ALA A 49 11.99 8.14 -5.04
CA ALA A 49 11.21 7.20 -5.83
C ALA A 49 9.91 7.79 -6.39
N ASN A 50 9.69 9.10 -6.27
CA ASN A 50 8.52 9.84 -6.74
C ASN A 50 7.18 9.32 -6.17
N ARG A 51 7.20 8.76 -4.96
CA ARG A 51 6.00 8.21 -4.28
C ARG A 51 5.41 9.21 -3.30
N PHE A 52 6.25 9.81 -2.47
CA PHE A 52 5.87 10.92 -1.60
C PHE A 52 6.05 12.25 -2.31
N VAL A 53 5.13 13.17 -2.05
CA VAL A 53 5.22 14.56 -2.53
C VAL A 53 5.21 15.50 -1.33
N GLY A 54 6.13 16.46 -1.35
CA GLY A 54 6.42 17.41 -0.28
C GLY A 54 7.94 17.61 -0.14
N PRO A 55 8.41 18.32 0.90
CA PRO A 55 7.62 19.02 1.92
C PRO A 55 6.83 20.20 1.36
N PHE A 56 5.63 20.44 1.92
CA PHE A 56 4.87 21.67 1.71
C PHE A 56 4.76 22.48 3.01
N ASP A 57 4.78 23.81 2.91
CA ASP A 57 4.61 24.72 4.05
C ASP A 57 3.16 24.81 4.53
N SER A 58 2.21 24.56 3.63
CA SER A 58 0.77 24.50 3.89
C SER A 58 0.17 23.24 3.30
N LYS A 59 -1.06 22.88 3.70
CA LYS A 59 -1.77 21.74 3.11
C LYS A 59 -1.91 21.96 1.58
N PRO A 60 -1.44 21.02 0.74
CA PRO A 60 -1.54 21.13 -0.72
C PRO A 60 -2.99 20.94 -1.23
N PHE A 61 -3.87 20.37 -0.41
CA PHE A 61 -5.29 20.23 -0.71
C PHE A 61 -6.11 20.89 0.40
N THR A 62 -7.19 21.59 0.03
CA THR A 62 -8.11 22.20 0.99
C THR A 62 -8.62 21.16 2.00
N GLU A 63 -9.16 20.05 1.49
CA GLU A 63 -9.69 18.95 2.29
C GLU A 63 -8.67 17.79 2.37
N MET A 64 -7.67 17.91 3.24
CA MET A 64 -6.65 16.87 3.43
C MET A 64 -6.77 16.22 4.79
N GLN A 65 -6.94 14.89 4.80
CA GLN A 65 -6.89 14.07 6.00
C GLN A 65 -5.44 13.72 6.32
N LEU A 66 -5.07 13.89 7.59
CA LEU A 66 -3.75 13.57 8.10
C LEU A 66 -3.81 12.25 8.86
N SER A 67 -2.89 11.35 8.54
CA SER A 67 -2.65 10.11 9.30
C SER A 67 -1.38 10.23 10.11
N SER A 68 -1.41 9.79 11.36
CA SER A 68 -0.22 9.80 12.21
C SER A 68 0.81 8.79 11.71
N LEU A 69 2.07 9.14 11.88
CA LEU A 69 3.19 8.28 11.53
C LEU A 69 3.73 7.54 12.76
N GLY A 70 4.06 6.27 12.54
CA GLY A 70 4.75 5.42 13.49
C GLY A 70 5.93 4.70 12.86
N LEU A 71 6.79 4.15 13.71
CA LEU A 71 7.79 3.18 13.33
C LEU A 71 7.57 1.86 14.07
N ALA A 72 7.68 0.76 13.33
CA ALA A 72 7.74 -0.59 13.89
C ALA A 72 9.04 -1.26 13.48
N GLU A 73 9.69 -1.95 14.42
CA GLU A 73 10.89 -2.73 14.15
C GLU A 73 10.57 -3.95 13.29
N LYS A 74 11.44 -4.25 12.33
CA LYS A 74 11.42 -5.53 11.60
C LYS A 74 12.15 -6.58 12.43
N LYS A 75 12.05 -7.84 11.98
CA LYS A 75 12.79 -8.98 12.57
C LYS A 75 14.31 -8.75 12.62
N MET A 76 14.86 -8.00 11.67
CA MET A 76 16.27 -7.61 11.68
C MET A 76 16.43 -6.36 12.55
N PRO A 77 17.20 -6.43 13.66
CA PRO A 77 17.41 -5.30 14.56
C PRO A 77 17.93 -4.06 13.84
N GLY A 78 17.49 -2.88 14.26
CA GLY A 78 17.88 -1.61 13.66
C GLY A 78 17.20 -1.29 12.32
N THR A 79 16.34 -2.17 11.80
CA THR A 79 15.56 -1.90 10.59
C THR A 79 14.09 -1.66 10.90
N TYR A 80 13.51 -0.62 10.32
CA TYR A 80 12.17 -0.15 10.67
C TYR A 80 11.21 -0.18 9.48
N ARG A 81 9.92 -0.33 9.75
CA ARG A 81 8.80 -0.06 8.85
C ARG A 81 8.12 1.22 9.29
N MET A 82 7.82 2.08 8.32
CA MET A 82 6.94 3.22 8.55
C MET A 82 5.50 2.72 8.56
N ILE A 83 4.73 3.20 9.52
CA ILE A 83 3.30 2.90 9.65
C ILE A 83 2.56 4.22 9.47
N HIS A 84 1.61 4.24 8.54
CA HIS A 84 0.58 5.27 8.48
C HIS A 84 -0.64 4.73 9.22
N HIS A 85 -1.12 5.48 10.20
CA HIS A 85 -2.20 5.00 11.07
C HIS A 85 -3.59 5.22 10.44
N LEU A 86 -3.86 4.54 9.32
CA LEU A 86 -5.06 4.72 8.50
C LEU A 86 -6.36 4.23 9.13
N SER A 87 -6.28 3.55 10.28
CA SER A 87 -7.42 3.13 11.10
C SER A 87 -7.67 4.06 12.30
N PHE A 88 -7.09 5.28 12.31
CA PHE A 88 -7.34 6.27 13.35
C PHE A 88 -7.83 7.61 12.78
N PRO A 89 -8.69 8.33 13.50
CA PRO A 89 -9.41 7.87 14.70
C PRO A 89 -10.51 6.86 14.33
N GLU A 90 -10.78 5.92 15.23
CA GLU A 90 -11.82 4.91 15.03
C GLU A 90 -13.19 5.57 14.76
N GLY A 91 -13.94 5.03 13.80
CA GLY A 91 -15.24 5.54 13.36
C GLY A 91 -15.18 6.68 12.34
N SER A 92 -14.00 7.24 12.05
CA SER A 92 -13.83 8.29 11.01
C SER A 92 -12.49 8.22 10.28
N SER A 93 -11.81 7.08 10.39
CA SER A 93 -10.53 6.85 9.72
C SER A 93 -10.71 6.61 8.22
N ILE A 94 -9.61 6.56 7.48
CA ILE A 94 -9.64 6.21 6.06
C ILE A 94 -10.21 4.80 5.88
N ASN A 95 -9.81 3.85 6.71
CA ASN A 95 -10.24 2.47 6.62
C ASN A 95 -11.71 2.27 7.00
N ASP A 96 -12.25 3.05 7.94
CA ASP A 96 -13.68 2.96 8.32
C ASP A 96 -14.61 3.35 7.17
N ASN A 97 -14.11 4.16 6.25
CA ASN A 97 -14.84 4.70 5.11
C ASN A 97 -14.58 3.94 3.81
N ILE A 98 -13.89 2.79 3.87
CA ILE A 98 -13.73 1.87 2.74
C ILE A 98 -14.68 0.68 2.94
N PRO A 99 -15.64 0.45 2.02
CA PRO A 99 -16.58 -0.65 2.11
C PRO A 99 -15.92 -2.02 2.21
N GLN A 100 -16.50 -2.93 2.99
CA GLN A 100 -15.94 -4.25 3.25
C GLN A 100 -15.79 -5.11 1.97
N ASP A 101 -16.65 -4.93 0.97
CA ASP A 101 -16.53 -5.62 -0.32
C ASP A 101 -15.23 -5.25 -1.08
N LYS A 102 -14.61 -4.12 -0.73
CA LYS A 102 -13.30 -3.69 -1.24
C LYS A 102 -12.11 -4.21 -0.44
N CYS A 103 -12.36 -4.86 0.69
CA CYS A 103 -11.34 -5.34 1.62
C CYS A 103 -11.21 -6.87 1.60
N ASN A 104 -12.25 -7.58 1.13
CA ASN A 104 -12.27 -9.03 1.13
C ASN A 104 -11.31 -9.62 0.07
N VAL A 105 -10.45 -10.53 0.50
CA VAL A 105 -9.47 -11.21 -0.35
C VAL A 105 -9.54 -12.71 -0.11
N GLN A 106 -9.44 -13.49 -1.18
CA GLN A 106 -9.25 -14.94 -1.12
C GLN A 106 -7.87 -15.26 -1.65
N TYR A 107 -7.01 -15.80 -0.77
CA TYR A 107 -5.66 -16.20 -1.14
C TYR A 107 -5.59 -17.68 -1.49
N ALA A 108 -4.64 -18.04 -2.37
CA ALA A 108 -4.27 -19.43 -2.58
C ALA A 108 -3.80 -20.06 -1.27
N SER A 109 -4.25 -21.28 -1.00
CA SER A 109 -3.87 -22.02 0.20
C SER A 109 -2.56 -22.80 0.01
N ILE A 110 -1.93 -23.21 1.12
CA ILE A 110 -0.81 -24.15 1.10
C ILE A 110 -1.23 -25.47 0.42
N HIS A 111 -2.49 -25.88 0.57
CA HIS A 111 -2.99 -27.09 -0.08
C HIS A 111 -2.91 -26.98 -1.60
N ASN A 112 -3.34 -25.85 -2.16
CA ASN A 112 -3.25 -25.61 -3.61
C ASN A 112 -1.80 -25.66 -4.10
N ALA A 113 -0.86 -25.11 -3.33
CA ALA A 113 0.57 -25.20 -3.67
C ALA A 113 1.08 -26.66 -3.64
N ILE A 114 0.68 -27.46 -2.64
CA ILE A 114 1.04 -28.88 -2.55
C ILE A 114 0.48 -29.67 -3.74
N GLU A 115 -0.77 -29.43 -4.11
CA GLU A 115 -1.40 -30.07 -5.28
C GLU A 115 -0.63 -29.74 -6.56
N LEU A 116 -0.30 -28.46 -6.79
CA LEU A 116 0.51 -28.04 -7.93
C LEU A 116 1.87 -28.77 -7.96
N ILE A 117 2.61 -28.80 -6.85
CA ILE A 117 3.91 -29.49 -6.78
C ILE A 117 3.76 -30.99 -7.12
N LYS A 118 2.72 -31.65 -6.61
CA LYS A 118 2.44 -33.06 -6.91
C LYS A 118 2.21 -33.30 -8.39
N THR A 119 1.55 -32.37 -9.11
CA THR A 119 1.29 -32.52 -10.55
C THR A 119 2.54 -32.42 -11.42
N VAL A 120 3.56 -31.65 -11.02
CA VAL A 120 4.81 -31.51 -11.79
C VAL A 120 5.70 -32.76 -11.67
N GLY A 121 5.59 -33.50 -10.56
CA GLY A 121 6.22 -34.81 -10.39
C GLY A 121 7.57 -34.80 -9.67
N ARG A 122 8.29 -35.92 -9.75
CA ARG A 122 9.61 -36.09 -9.11
C ARG A 122 10.70 -35.50 -9.98
N LYS A 123 11.78 -35.03 -9.34
CA LYS A 123 12.96 -34.39 -9.99
C LYS A 123 12.65 -33.02 -10.64
N SER A 124 11.52 -32.41 -10.30
CA SER A 124 11.15 -31.07 -10.76
C SER A 124 11.98 -30.01 -10.03
N PHE A 125 12.22 -28.88 -10.71
CA PHE A 125 12.85 -27.70 -10.13
C PHE A 125 11.77 -26.73 -9.63
N CYS A 126 12.08 -26.00 -8.56
CA CYS A 126 11.21 -24.96 -8.01
C CYS A 126 11.93 -23.61 -8.06
N ALA A 127 11.25 -22.59 -8.56
CA ALA A 127 11.72 -21.21 -8.55
C ALA A 127 10.73 -20.34 -7.78
N LYS A 128 11.27 -19.38 -7.03
CA LYS A 128 10.51 -18.39 -6.27
C LYS A 128 10.95 -17.00 -6.74
N THR A 129 9.98 -16.13 -6.97
CA THR A 129 10.22 -14.72 -7.27
C THR A 129 9.37 -13.86 -6.36
N ASP A 130 9.98 -12.86 -5.71
CA ASP A 130 9.29 -11.89 -4.88
C ASP A 130 9.14 -10.57 -5.65
N ILE A 131 7.96 -9.94 -5.59
CA ILE A 131 7.76 -8.58 -6.12
C ILE A 131 8.31 -7.59 -5.10
N SER A 132 9.37 -6.88 -5.47
CA SER A 132 9.97 -5.86 -4.61
C SER A 132 9.02 -4.68 -4.45
N SER A 133 8.99 -4.10 -3.23
CA SER A 133 8.13 -2.95 -2.90
C SER A 133 6.66 -3.15 -3.30
N ALA A 134 6.10 -4.31 -2.96
CA ALA A 134 4.67 -4.60 -3.16
C ALA A 134 3.78 -3.45 -2.65
N PHE A 135 2.61 -3.27 -3.27
CA PHE A 135 1.75 -2.08 -3.21
C PHE A 135 2.33 -0.82 -3.83
N ARG A 136 3.62 -0.51 -3.66
CA ARG A 136 4.23 0.73 -4.17
C ARG A 136 4.26 0.85 -5.69
N ILE A 137 4.06 -0.25 -6.41
CA ILE A 137 3.91 -0.28 -7.87
C ILE A 137 2.52 0.17 -8.34
N ILE A 138 1.56 0.28 -7.42
CA ILE A 138 0.18 0.65 -7.71
C ILE A 138 0.02 2.15 -7.39
N ASN A 139 -0.22 2.97 -8.41
CA ASN A 139 -0.58 4.38 -8.24
C ASN A 139 -2.05 4.48 -7.84
N ILE A 140 -2.35 5.35 -6.90
CA ILE A 140 -3.74 5.67 -6.52
C ILE A 140 -4.23 6.88 -7.31
N LYS A 141 -5.55 7.03 -7.42
CA LYS A 141 -6.17 8.17 -8.10
C LYS A 141 -5.69 9.50 -7.52
N GLU A 142 -5.36 10.45 -8.39
CA GLU A 142 -4.99 11.82 -8.00
C GLU A 142 -6.04 12.49 -7.11
N SER A 143 -7.32 12.30 -7.43
CA SER A 143 -8.43 12.83 -6.62
C SER A 143 -8.49 12.27 -5.19
N GLN A 144 -7.75 11.18 -4.91
CA GLN A 144 -7.66 10.51 -3.62
C GLN A 144 -6.33 10.76 -2.89
N TYR A 145 -5.37 11.49 -3.46
CA TYR A 145 -4.13 11.87 -2.77
C TYR A 145 -4.40 12.57 -1.44
N LYS A 146 -5.47 13.37 -1.39
CA LYS A 146 -5.94 14.09 -0.20
C LYS A 146 -6.29 13.18 0.99
N LEU A 147 -6.53 11.89 0.75
CA LEU A 147 -6.82 10.88 1.78
C LEU A 147 -5.56 10.40 2.50
N PHE A 148 -4.40 10.52 1.85
CA PHE A 148 -3.16 9.90 2.29
C PHE A 148 -2.12 10.94 2.69
N GLY A 149 -2.61 11.99 3.33
CA GLY A 149 -1.81 13.04 3.90
C GLY A 149 -1.16 12.66 5.22
N PHE A 150 -0.01 13.23 5.48
CA PHE A 150 0.67 13.17 6.78
C PHE A 150 1.52 14.41 7.00
N MET A 151 1.88 14.65 8.25
CA MET A 151 2.67 15.81 8.64
C MET A 151 3.91 15.35 9.41
N TRP A 152 5.05 15.99 9.14
CA TRP A 152 6.29 15.76 9.85
C TRP A 152 7.02 17.09 10.05
N GLU A 153 7.41 17.41 11.28
CA GLU A 153 8.18 18.62 11.61
C GLU A 153 7.58 19.91 11.03
N GLY A 154 6.24 20.03 11.08
CA GLY A 154 5.51 21.20 10.58
C GLY A 154 5.39 21.28 9.06
N LYS A 155 5.84 20.27 8.31
CA LYS A 155 5.69 20.17 6.86
C LYS A 155 4.66 19.12 6.48
N TYR A 156 3.92 19.39 5.42
CA TYR A 156 2.90 18.49 4.88
C TYR A 156 3.45 17.65 3.73
N TYR A 157 2.94 16.43 3.64
CA TYR A 157 3.27 15.48 2.59
C TYR A 157 2.04 14.64 2.24
N TYR A 158 2.03 14.06 1.04
CA TYR A 158 1.07 13.01 0.68
C TYR A 158 1.74 11.88 -0.09
N ASP A 159 1.15 10.68 0.00
CA ASP A 159 1.56 9.49 -0.74
C ASP A 159 0.71 9.32 -2.00
N LYS A 160 1.34 9.07 -3.15
CA LYS A 160 0.69 8.81 -4.45
C LYS A 160 0.51 7.34 -4.76
N ASN A 161 1.02 6.46 -3.90
CA ASN A 161 0.99 5.04 -4.10
C ASN A 161 0.12 4.33 -3.08
N LEU A 162 -0.31 3.14 -3.45
CA LEU A 162 -1.00 2.25 -2.54
C LEU A 162 -0.06 1.91 -1.37
N GLN A 163 -0.60 2.01 -0.15
CA GLN A 163 0.19 1.90 1.06
C GLN A 163 -0.22 0.69 1.90
N MET A 164 0.76 0.15 2.63
CA MET A 164 0.51 -0.90 3.60
C MET A 164 -0.37 -0.35 4.74
N GLY A 165 -1.41 -1.10 5.10
CA GLY A 165 -2.36 -0.69 6.15
C GLY A 165 -3.64 -0.03 5.62
N CYS A 166 -3.74 0.29 4.32
CA CYS A 166 -5.02 0.65 3.72
C CYS A 166 -5.83 -0.64 3.48
N SER A 167 -7.10 -0.64 3.90
CA SER A 167 -7.94 -1.83 3.93
C SER A 167 -8.20 -2.43 2.54
N SER A 168 -8.24 -1.59 1.49
CA SER A 168 -8.39 -2.05 0.11
C SER A 168 -7.08 -2.50 -0.55
N SER A 169 -5.91 -2.23 0.06
CA SER A 169 -4.62 -2.53 -0.56
C SER A 169 -4.44 -4.00 -0.91
N CYS A 170 -4.86 -4.89 -0.01
CA CYS A 170 -4.73 -6.33 -0.19
C CYS A 170 -5.55 -6.81 -1.39
N GLN A 171 -6.78 -6.32 -1.56
CA GLN A 171 -7.64 -6.74 -2.67
C GLN A 171 -7.14 -6.22 -4.01
N ILE A 172 -6.74 -4.94 -4.06
CA ILE A 172 -6.20 -4.33 -5.27
C ILE A 172 -4.96 -5.10 -5.75
N PHE A 173 -4.06 -5.43 -4.82
CA PHE A 173 -2.85 -6.17 -5.14
C PHE A 173 -3.12 -7.64 -5.46
N GLU A 174 -4.10 -8.29 -4.82
CA GLU A 174 -4.47 -9.67 -5.16
C GLU A 174 -5.02 -9.77 -6.59
N ASN A 175 -5.86 -8.82 -7.02
CA ASN A 175 -6.32 -8.76 -8.40
C ASN A 175 -5.14 -8.69 -9.39
N PHE A 176 -4.11 -7.90 -9.05
CA PHE A 176 -2.89 -7.82 -9.83
C PHE A 176 -2.08 -9.12 -9.80
N SER A 177 -1.91 -9.73 -8.62
CA SER A 177 -1.22 -11.01 -8.42
C SER A 177 -1.87 -12.14 -9.23
N THR A 178 -3.20 -12.26 -9.16
CA THR A 178 -3.99 -13.22 -9.95
C THR A 178 -3.78 -13.03 -11.46
N ALA A 179 -3.67 -11.78 -11.93
CA ALA A 179 -3.40 -11.52 -13.34
C ALA A 179 -1.96 -11.92 -13.74
N ILE A 180 -0.96 -11.67 -12.90
CA ILE A 180 0.41 -12.16 -13.14
C ILE A 180 0.43 -13.69 -13.21
N GLU A 181 -0.25 -14.36 -12.27
CA GLU A 181 -0.35 -15.82 -12.27
C GLU A 181 -0.95 -16.34 -13.58
N TRP A 182 -2.05 -15.73 -14.04
CA TRP A 182 -2.67 -16.08 -15.31
C TRP A 182 -1.72 -15.89 -16.50
N ILE A 183 -1.02 -14.76 -16.57
CA ILE A 183 -0.03 -14.48 -17.63
C ILE A 183 1.08 -15.54 -17.61
N ALA A 184 1.60 -15.86 -16.43
CA ALA A 184 2.67 -16.84 -16.28
C ALA A 184 2.22 -18.24 -16.76
N LYS A 185 1.03 -18.68 -16.35
CA LYS A 185 0.45 -19.96 -16.80
C LYS A 185 0.22 -20.03 -18.31
N LYS A 186 -0.17 -18.92 -18.94
CA LYS A 186 -0.49 -18.88 -20.38
C LYS A 186 0.71 -18.66 -21.28
N HIS A 187 1.69 -17.88 -20.85
CA HIS A 187 2.75 -17.38 -21.74
C HIS A 187 4.16 -17.79 -21.33
N LEU A 188 4.39 -18.18 -20.06
CA LEU A 188 5.73 -18.56 -19.60
C LEU A 188 5.92 -20.08 -19.50
N PHE A 189 4.84 -20.81 -19.19
CA PHE A 189 4.90 -22.25 -18.91
C PHE A 189 4.18 -23.14 -19.94
N GLN A 190 3.63 -22.56 -21.02
CA GLN A 190 3.20 -23.34 -22.18
C GLN A 190 4.43 -23.58 -23.08
N ARG A 191 5.07 -24.74 -22.90
CA ARG A 191 5.96 -25.36 -23.88
C ARG A 191 5.34 -26.66 -24.34
#